data_AF-A0A0N0P305-F1
#
_entry.id   AF-A0A0N0P305-F1
#
_cell.length_a   1.000
_cell.length_b   1.000
_cell.length_c   1.000
_cell.angle_alpha   90.00
_cell.angle_beta   90.00
_cell.angle_gamma   90.00
#
_symmetry.space_group_name_H-M   'P 1'
#
loop_
_entity.id
_entity.type
_entity.pdbx_description
1 polymer ?
#
loop_
_entity_poly.entity_id
_entity_poly.type
_entity_poly.pdbx_seq_one_letter_code
_entity_poly.pdbx_strand_id
1 'polypeptide(L)'
;MPTYESLHLLRVLDSPQVLAKSFIGYCKRHHIITRGLCRIGYARRSPLSTAHSSPQDCLLRGLIANKDIAQNENIVMMPVTACLHPGVALRCKPFWDLLPPGAQATLQDATVAYNTRISDRSLIRHNQYLMALYMVYLMLLRNCDPARLATTPGGDVIDYIDFMPRNEGNFEQLVAHLSGWLDGPEVCRTSQAALSNHFQLTQAEVRPAIVYALCMIYSRMVPVDHRACLQYAFQSTPLAHAWDDVAATAALAALPSGTASAAGAEAGAVGGHGGGERGVNMSLVQEPISFLCPVIDMCNHSTNENVAVMVPDREPTLSGPVICLRSLRPIAKGEELVMTYGAAPHALKLIWGMQDILQ
;
A
#
# COMPACT_ATOMS: atom_id res chain seq x y z
N MET A 1 23.84 9.38 -6.89
CA MET A 1 23.89 8.50 -5.70
C MET A 1 23.69 7.05 -6.14
N PRO A 2 24.08 6.04 -5.37
CA PRO A 2 23.85 4.65 -5.77
C PRO A 2 22.35 4.45 -5.92
N THR A 3 21.88 4.12 -7.12
CA THR A 3 20.50 3.69 -7.35
C THR A 3 20.22 2.48 -6.44
N TYR A 4 19.00 2.29 -5.95
CA TYR A 4 18.65 1.14 -5.09
C TYR A 4 19.10 -0.22 -5.67
N GLU A 5 19.23 -0.31 -6.99
CA GLU A 5 19.76 -1.45 -7.73
C GLU A 5 21.24 -1.78 -7.44
N SER A 6 22.00 -0.83 -6.92
CA SER A 6 23.39 -1.01 -6.46
C SER A 6 23.47 -1.65 -5.07
N LEU A 7 22.37 -1.66 -4.31
CA LEU A 7 22.28 -2.30 -3.01
C LEU A 7 21.88 -3.75 -3.19
N HIS A 8 22.81 -4.67 -2.87
CA HIS A 8 22.68 -6.08 -3.21
C HIS A 8 21.38 -6.74 -2.73
N LEU A 9 20.84 -6.34 -1.56
CA LEU A 9 19.60 -6.88 -1.01
C LEU A 9 18.34 -6.44 -1.76
N LEU A 10 18.38 -5.28 -2.43
CA LEU A 10 17.25 -4.74 -3.19
C LEU A 10 17.31 -5.08 -4.67
N ARG A 11 18.46 -5.59 -5.12
CA ARG A 11 18.67 -6.01 -6.50
C ARG A 11 17.79 -7.22 -6.82
N VAL A 12 17.13 -7.15 -7.97
CA VAL A 12 16.40 -8.26 -8.58
C VAL A 12 17.09 -8.52 -9.90
N LEU A 13 17.64 -9.72 -10.07
CA LEU A 13 18.46 -10.06 -11.24
C LEU A 13 17.62 -10.60 -12.41
N ASP A 14 16.36 -10.92 -12.16
CA ASP A 14 15.44 -11.38 -13.18
C ASP A 14 15.12 -10.30 -14.20
N SER A 15 14.94 -10.70 -15.46
CA SER A 15 14.55 -9.77 -16.51
C SER A 15 13.11 -9.27 -16.30
N PRO A 16 12.75 -8.10 -16.84
CA PRO A 16 11.39 -7.57 -16.74
C PRO A 16 10.31 -8.55 -17.23
N GLN A 17 10.62 -9.40 -18.22
CA GLN A 17 9.69 -10.41 -18.73
C GLN A 17 9.47 -11.55 -17.73
N VAL A 18 10.52 -11.98 -17.03
CA VAL A 18 10.42 -13.00 -15.98
C VAL A 18 9.60 -12.45 -14.81
N LEU A 19 9.90 -11.23 -14.37
CA LEU A 19 9.15 -10.55 -13.29
C LEU A 19 7.68 -10.37 -13.64
N ALA A 20 7.36 -9.95 -14.86
CA ALA A 20 5.99 -9.85 -15.32
C ALA A 20 5.27 -11.21 -15.32
N LYS A 21 5.95 -12.28 -15.74
CA LYS A 21 5.38 -13.64 -15.73
C LYS A 21 5.11 -14.12 -14.30
N SER A 22 6.04 -13.90 -13.37
CA SER A 22 5.88 -14.25 -11.95
C SER A 22 4.73 -13.47 -11.32
N PHE A 23 4.66 -12.16 -11.56
CA PHE A 23 3.55 -11.31 -11.08
C PHE A 23 2.18 -11.74 -11.63
N ILE A 24 2.10 -12.08 -12.92
CA ILE A 24 0.87 -12.64 -13.51
C ILE A 24 0.52 -13.99 -12.85
N GLY A 25 1.52 -14.82 -12.56
CA GLY A 25 1.37 -16.06 -11.80
C GLY A 25 0.78 -15.82 -10.42
N TYR A 26 1.33 -14.86 -9.68
CA TYR A 26 0.79 -14.41 -8.39
C TYR A 26 -0.68 -13.97 -8.51
N CYS A 27 -0.99 -13.08 -9.45
CA CYS A 27 -2.36 -12.60 -9.67
C CYS A 27 -3.35 -13.75 -9.93
N LYS A 28 -2.94 -14.77 -10.68
CA LYS A 28 -3.77 -15.95 -10.96
C LYS A 28 -3.98 -16.83 -9.74
N ARG A 29 -2.93 -17.10 -8.95
CA ARG A 29 -3.00 -17.91 -7.72
C ARG A 29 -3.90 -17.25 -6.67
N HIS A 30 -3.88 -15.92 -6.62
CA HIS A 30 -4.68 -15.12 -5.68
C HIS A 30 -6.03 -14.65 -6.23
N HIS A 31 -6.46 -15.21 -7.37
CA HIS A 31 -7.77 -14.94 -7.97
C HIS A 31 -8.07 -13.46 -8.22
N ILE A 32 -7.05 -12.68 -8.61
CA ILE A 32 -7.24 -11.30 -9.07
C ILE A 32 -7.87 -11.33 -10.47
N ILE A 33 -9.02 -10.67 -10.62
CA ILE A 33 -9.82 -10.70 -11.85
C ILE A 33 -9.77 -9.33 -12.51
N THR A 34 -9.28 -9.26 -13.75
CA THR A 34 -9.32 -8.02 -14.58
C THR A 34 -10.25 -8.12 -15.79
N ARG A 35 -10.76 -9.33 -16.10
CA ARG A 35 -11.62 -9.65 -17.26
C ARG A 35 -11.07 -9.15 -18.62
N GLY A 36 -9.75 -8.96 -18.71
CA GLY A 36 -9.10 -8.39 -19.90
C GLY A 36 -9.52 -6.94 -20.21
N LEU A 37 -10.12 -6.22 -19.24
CA LEU A 37 -10.53 -4.83 -19.36
C LEU A 37 -9.34 -3.88 -19.34
N CYS A 38 -8.29 -4.22 -18.61
CA CYS A 38 -7.07 -3.43 -18.51
C CYS A 38 -5.80 -4.26 -18.71
N ARG A 39 -4.71 -3.56 -19.00
CA ARG A 39 -3.34 -4.09 -19.02
C ARG A 39 -2.41 -3.12 -18.31
N ILE A 40 -1.31 -3.64 -17.76
CA ILE A 40 -0.20 -2.80 -17.31
C ILE A 40 0.57 -2.34 -18.54
N GLY A 41 0.72 -1.02 -18.69
CA GLY A 41 1.40 -0.40 -19.81
C GLY A 41 2.14 0.86 -19.37
N TYR A 42 2.50 1.69 -20.33
CA TYR A 42 3.08 3.00 -20.09
C TYR A 42 2.15 4.07 -20.61
N ALA A 43 1.85 5.05 -19.76
CA ALA A 43 1.18 6.28 -20.14
C ALA A 43 2.22 7.36 -20.40
N ARG A 44 1.98 8.17 -21.44
CA ARG A 44 2.85 9.29 -21.76
C ARG A 44 2.39 10.50 -20.96
N ARG A 45 3.29 11.05 -20.15
CA ARG A 45 3.13 12.36 -19.52
C ARG A 45 3.76 13.42 -20.42
N SER A 46 3.21 14.64 -20.41
CA SER A 46 3.86 15.76 -21.09
C SER A 46 5.19 16.05 -20.40
N PRO A 47 6.30 16.27 -21.14
CA PRO A 47 7.55 16.69 -20.53
C PRO A 47 7.34 18.01 -19.79
N LEU A 48 7.90 18.13 -18.59
CA LEU A 48 8.22 19.44 -18.03
C LEU A 48 9.17 20.10 -19.04
N SER A 49 8.92 21.36 -19.38
CA SER A 49 9.64 22.15 -20.39
C SER A 49 11.11 22.44 -19.98
N THR A 50 11.92 21.41 -19.82
CA THR A 50 13.36 21.51 -19.58
C THR A 50 14.10 20.87 -20.75
N ALA A 51 15.11 21.58 -21.27
CA ALA A 51 15.76 21.34 -22.56
C ALA A 51 16.55 20.02 -22.68
N HIS A 52 16.44 19.11 -21.70
CA HIS A 52 17.25 17.90 -21.59
C HIS A 52 16.46 16.61 -21.25
N SER A 53 15.14 16.61 -21.32
CA SER A 53 14.36 15.37 -21.08
C SER A 53 14.37 14.46 -22.31
N SER A 54 14.76 13.20 -22.14
CA SER A 54 14.63 12.18 -23.17
C SER A 54 13.14 11.77 -23.29
N PRO A 55 12.67 11.32 -24.46
CA PRO A 55 11.29 10.86 -24.63
C PRO A 55 10.90 9.69 -23.72
N GLN A 56 11.87 8.92 -23.21
CA GLN A 56 11.65 7.83 -22.27
C GLN A 56 11.40 8.32 -20.84
N ASP A 57 11.90 9.51 -20.48
CA ASP A 57 11.72 10.11 -19.15
C ASP A 57 10.27 10.55 -18.89
N CYS A 58 9.42 10.50 -19.92
CA CYS A 58 8.02 10.87 -19.88
C CYS A 58 7.06 9.67 -19.77
N LEU A 59 7.58 8.44 -19.72
CA LEU A 59 6.76 7.24 -19.67
C LEU A 59 6.56 6.79 -18.22
N LEU A 60 5.34 6.92 -17.72
CA LEU A 60 4.96 6.42 -16.41
C LEU A 60 4.24 5.08 -16.57
N ARG A 61 4.64 4.07 -15.80
CA ARG A 61 3.92 2.80 -15.76
C ARG A 61 2.51 3.05 -15.22
N GLY A 62 1.50 2.46 -15.85
CA GLY A 62 0.11 2.67 -15.47
C GLY A 62 -0.81 1.55 -15.93
N LEU A 63 -2.09 1.66 -15.60
CA LEU A 63 -3.13 0.81 -16.17
C LEU A 63 -3.72 1.46 -17.42
N ILE A 64 -3.82 0.68 -18.50
CA ILE A 64 -4.36 1.11 -19.78
C ILE A 64 -5.59 0.27 -20.11
N ALA A 65 -6.69 0.91 -20.53
CA ALA A 65 -7.87 0.24 -21.01
C ALA A 65 -7.55 -0.59 -22.27
N ASN A 66 -7.87 -1.88 -22.24
CA ASN A 66 -7.58 -2.80 -23.34
C ASN A 66 -8.72 -2.85 -24.38
N LYS A 67 -9.91 -2.42 -23.97
CA LYS A 67 -11.14 -2.24 -24.77
C LYS A 67 -11.95 -1.09 -24.16
N ASP A 68 -13.03 -0.70 -24.81
CA ASP A 68 -13.97 0.26 -24.24
C ASP A 68 -14.60 -0.34 -22.97
N ILE A 69 -14.71 0.48 -21.91
CA ILE A 69 -15.23 0.11 -20.60
C ILE A 69 -16.46 0.96 -20.32
N ALA A 70 -17.56 0.33 -19.94
CA ALA A 70 -18.78 1.06 -19.60
C ALA A 70 -18.63 1.77 -18.26
N GLN A 71 -19.48 2.75 -17.98
CA GLN A 71 -19.58 3.33 -16.64
C GLN A 71 -19.99 2.27 -15.61
N ASN A 72 -19.52 2.38 -14.36
CA ASN A 72 -19.88 1.53 -13.25
C ASN A 72 -19.46 0.06 -13.39
N GLU A 73 -18.49 -0.22 -14.26
CA GLU A 73 -17.94 -1.56 -14.48
C GLU A 73 -16.78 -1.83 -13.52
N ASN A 74 -16.76 -3.02 -12.89
CA ASN A 74 -15.64 -3.46 -12.06
C ASN A 74 -14.51 -3.93 -12.97
N ILE A 75 -13.49 -3.07 -13.13
CA ILE A 75 -12.34 -3.29 -14.00
C ILE A 75 -11.40 -4.32 -13.40
N VAL A 76 -11.10 -4.15 -12.11
CA VAL A 76 -10.30 -5.09 -11.31
C VAL A 76 -11.13 -5.49 -10.11
N MET A 77 -11.20 -6.77 -9.81
CA MET A 77 -11.76 -7.32 -8.58
C MET A 77 -10.66 -8.11 -7.88
N MET A 78 -10.31 -7.68 -6.67
CA MET A 78 -9.19 -8.21 -5.93
C MET A 78 -9.66 -8.70 -4.56
N PRO A 79 -9.58 -10.01 -4.28
CA PRO A 79 -9.86 -10.53 -2.94
C PRO A 79 -8.92 -9.92 -1.89
N VAL A 80 -9.40 -9.74 -0.66
CA VAL A 80 -8.54 -9.25 0.44
C VAL A 80 -7.33 -10.17 0.66
N THR A 81 -7.47 -11.48 0.42
CA THR A 81 -6.37 -12.46 0.51
C THR A 81 -5.22 -12.19 -0.46
N ALA A 82 -5.47 -11.48 -1.56
CA ALA A 82 -4.47 -11.12 -2.56
C ALA A 82 -3.66 -9.87 -2.16
N CYS A 83 -4.12 -9.13 -1.15
CA CYS A 83 -3.52 -7.88 -0.71
C CYS A 83 -2.36 -8.15 0.26
N LEU A 84 -1.35 -7.29 0.23
CA LEU A 84 -0.37 -7.22 1.31
C LEU A 84 -0.82 -6.18 2.34
N HIS A 85 -1.15 -6.64 3.54
CA HIS A 85 -1.70 -5.82 4.63
C HIS A 85 -1.15 -6.31 5.98
N PRO A 86 -1.32 -5.57 7.10
CA PRO A 86 -0.67 -5.89 8.38
C PRO A 86 -1.09 -7.25 8.95
N GLY A 87 -2.35 -7.65 8.74
CA GLY A 87 -2.84 -8.98 9.12
C GLY A 87 -2.05 -10.14 8.47
N VAL A 88 -1.49 -9.99 7.25
CA VAL A 88 -0.62 -11.01 6.65
C VAL A 88 0.65 -11.17 7.47
N ALA A 89 1.27 -10.06 7.86
CA ALA A 89 2.49 -10.06 8.68
C ALA A 89 2.24 -10.71 10.05
N LEU A 90 1.13 -10.37 10.72
CA LEU A 90 0.76 -10.94 12.03
C LEU A 90 0.51 -12.44 11.99
N ARG A 91 0.05 -12.99 10.86
CA ARG A 91 -0.16 -14.44 10.69
C ARG A 91 1.14 -15.20 10.40
N CYS A 92 2.19 -14.52 9.97
CA CYS A 92 3.45 -15.17 9.64
C CYS A 92 4.27 -15.44 10.90
N LYS A 93 4.01 -16.59 11.54
CA LYS A 93 4.70 -17.00 12.77
C LYS A 93 6.25 -16.94 12.67
N PRO A 94 6.91 -17.46 11.61
CA PRO A 94 8.36 -17.39 11.50
C PRO A 94 8.93 -15.96 11.45
N PHE A 95 8.16 -15.01 10.91
CA PHE A 95 8.50 -13.59 10.96
C PHE A 95 8.27 -13.01 12.35
N TRP A 96 7.14 -13.35 12.99
CA TRP A 96 6.79 -12.84 14.30
C TRP A 96 7.78 -13.26 15.39
N ASP A 97 8.15 -14.55 15.39
CA ASP A 97 9.08 -15.15 16.35
C ASP A 97 10.50 -14.55 16.27
N LEU A 98 10.84 -13.86 15.18
CA LEU A 98 12.11 -13.14 15.01
C LEU A 98 12.16 -11.84 15.82
N LEU A 99 11.02 -11.17 16.00
CA LEU A 99 10.98 -9.87 16.66
C LEU A 99 11.11 -10.02 18.18
N PRO A 100 11.83 -9.11 18.87
CA PRO A 100 11.98 -9.18 20.32
C PRO A 100 10.63 -8.85 21.02
N PRO A 101 10.40 -9.34 22.25
CA PRO A 101 9.12 -9.18 22.95
C PRO A 101 8.63 -7.73 23.07
N GLY A 102 9.54 -6.77 23.27
CA GLY A 102 9.18 -5.34 23.33
C GLY A 102 8.63 -4.82 22.00
N ALA A 103 9.26 -5.19 20.88
CA ALA A 103 8.76 -4.83 19.55
C ALA A 103 7.45 -5.55 19.22
N GLN A 104 7.34 -6.82 19.62
CA GLN A 104 6.10 -7.57 19.47
C GLN A 104 4.93 -6.90 20.20
N ALA A 105 5.12 -6.50 21.46
CA ALA A 105 4.11 -5.82 22.24
C ALA A 105 3.64 -4.51 21.57
N THR A 106 4.57 -3.68 21.08
CA THR A 106 4.23 -2.45 20.35
C THR A 106 3.48 -2.71 19.05
N LEU A 107 3.85 -3.76 18.31
CA LEU A 107 3.29 -4.06 16.97
C LEU A 107 2.05 -4.98 17.00
N GLN A 108 1.62 -5.44 18.18
CA GLN A 108 0.35 -6.13 18.43
C GLN A 108 -0.67 -5.29 19.20
N ASP A 109 -0.25 -4.13 19.70
CA ASP A 109 -1.14 -3.23 20.42
C ASP A 109 -2.25 -2.67 19.51
N ALA A 110 -3.36 -2.26 20.11
CA ALA A 110 -4.51 -1.71 19.41
C ALA A 110 -4.15 -0.49 18.54
N THR A 111 -3.07 0.22 18.86
CA THR A 111 -2.44 1.26 18.02
C THR A 111 -2.24 0.86 16.56
N VAL A 112 -1.97 -0.42 16.28
CA VAL A 112 -1.82 -0.95 14.91
C VAL A 112 -3.15 -0.96 14.17
N ALA A 113 -4.23 -1.33 14.84
CA ALA A 113 -5.60 -1.32 14.31
C ALA A 113 -6.15 0.11 14.14
N TYR A 114 -5.68 1.06 14.95
CA TYR A 114 -6.09 2.46 14.89
C TYR A 114 -5.10 3.36 14.12
N ASN A 115 -4.23 2.77 13.30
CA ASN A 115 -3.37 3.51 12.36
C ASN A 115 -2.47 4.55 13.04
N THR A 116 -2.09 4.39 14.32
CA THR A 116 -1.39 5.45 15.03
C THR A 116 0.08 5.58 14.61
N ARG A 117 0.70 6.72 14.91
CA ARG A 117 2.12 7.00 14.61
C ARG A 117 3.04 6.32 15.62
N ILE A 118 4.21 5.86 15.16
CA ILE A 118 5.22 5.19 16.02
C ILE A 118 5.87 6.12 17.04
N SER A 119 5.81 7.43 16.80
CA SER A 119 6.20 8.47 17.75
C SER A 119 5.51 9.78 17.39
N ASP A 120 5.50 10.71 18.33
CA ASP A 120 5.00 12.06 18.08
C ASP A 120 5.70 12.69 16.88
N ARG A 121 4.89 13.30 16.00
CA ARG A 121 5.31 13.94 14.74
C ARG A 121 5.93 13.01 13.69
N SER A 122 6.10 11.71 13.96
CA SER A 122 6.58 10.76 12.97
C SER A 122 5.57 10.62 11.83
N LEU A 123 6.08 10.52 10.61
CA LEU A 123 5.23 10.15 9.47
C LEU A 123 4.85 8.68 9.55
N ILE A 124 5.73 7.84 10.10
CA ILE A 124 5.62 6.37 10.12
C ILE A 124 4.51 5.94 11.08
N ARG A 125 3.57 5.16 10.56
CA ARG A 125 2.51 4.52 11.36
C ARG A 125 2.87 3.09 11.72
N HIS A 126 2.33 2.58 12.83
CA HIS A 126 2.66 1.24 13.33
C HIS A 126 2.38 0.14 12.31
N ASN A 127 1.23 0.20 11.65
CA ASN A 127 0.84 -0.78 10.63
C ASN A 127 1.73 -0.75 9.37
N GLN A 128 2.15 0.44 8.93
CA GLN A 128 3.06 0.64 7.81
C GLN A 128 4.46 0.14 8.16
N TYR A 129 4.92 0.37 9.39
CA TYR A 129 6.20 -0.15 9.86
C TYR A 129 6.19 -1.68 9.94
N LEU A 130 5.13 -2.27 10.49
CA LEU A 130 4.94 -3.72 10.53
C LEU A 130 4.97 -4.34 9.12
N MET A 131 4.25 -3.75 8.17
CA MET A 131 4.28 -4.19 6.76
C MET A 131 5.69 -4.04 6.16
N ALA A 132 6.38 -2.93 6.42
CA ALA A 132 7.73 -2.72 5.91
C ALA A 132 8.71 -3.78 6.43
N LEU A 133 8.65 -4.10 7.73
CA LEU A 133 9.45 -5.17 8.33
C LEU A 133 9.16 -6.53 7.69
N TYR A 134 7.89 -6.84 7.43
CA TYR A 134 7.51 -8.09 6.79
C TYR A 134 7.97 -8.17 5.33
N MET A 135 7.82 -7.09 4.55
CA MET A 135 8.38 -7.00 3.19
C MET A 135 9.88 -7.24 3.19
N VAL A 136 10.60 -6.63 4.13
CA VAL A 136 12.04 -6.81 4.28
C VAL A 136 12.39 -8.24 4.65
N TYR A 137 11.65 -8.85 5.58
CA TYR A 137 11.84 -10.26 5.91
C TYR A 137 11.72 -11.16 4.68
N LEU A 138 10.73 -10.95 3.81
CA LEU A 138 10.59 -11.70 2.56
C LEU A 138 11.74 -11.44 1.57
N MET A 139 12.15 -10.18 1.41
CA MET A 139 13.31 -9.83 0.57
C MET A 139 14.60 -10.47 1.10
N LEU A 140 14.82 -10.49 2.42
CA LEU A 140 15.99 -11.12 3.02
C LEU A 140 15.95 -12.64 2.85
N LEU A 141 14.80 -13.29 3.06
CA LEU A 141 14.66 -14.72 2.76
C LEU A 141 14.97 -15.03 1.29
N ARG A 142 14.48 -14.23 0.34
CA ARG A 142 14.77 -14.42 -1.08
C ARG A 142 16.28 -14.40 -1.38
N ASN A 143 17.05 -13.54 -0.70
CA ASN A 143 18.49 -13.41 -0.94
C ASN A 143 19.33 -14.40 -0.13
N CYS A 144 18.92 -14.72 1.10
CA CYS A 144 19.73 -15.47 2.06
C CYS A 144 19.27 -16.92 2.27
N ASP A 145 17.97 -17.21 2.10
CA ASP A 145 17.37 -18.54 2.33
C ASP A 145 16.12 -18.76 1.44
N PRO A 146 16.31 -18.96 0.12
CA PRO A 146 15.19 -19.13 -0.82
C PRO A 146 14.35 -20.39 -0.54
N ALA A 147 14.96 -21.42 0.05
CA ALA A 147 14.26 -22.65 0.40
C ALA A 147 13.22 -22.38 1.50
N ARG A 148 13.59 -21.60 2.52
CA ARG A 148 12.66 -21.18 3.57
C ARG A 148 11.56 -20.28 3.04
N LEU A 149 11.89 -19.33 2.15
CA LEU A 149 10.89 -18.46 1.50
C LEU A 149 9.72 -19.25 0.90
N ALA A 150 10.02 -20.35 0.19
CA ALA A 150 9.00 -21.19 -0.46
C ALA A 150 8.03 -21.86 0.54
N THR A 151 8.43 -22.02 1.80
CA THR A 151 7.61 -22.63 2.86
C THR A 151 7.00 -21.61 3.83
N THR A 152 7.42 -20.35 3.75
CA THR A 152 6.92 -19.27 4.60
C THR A 152 5.48 -18.92 4.22
N PRO A 153 4.53 -18.86 5.18
CA PRO A 153 3.17 -18.42 4.91
C PRO A 153 3.16 -17.02 4.27
N GLY A 154 2.52 -16.89 3.10
CA GLY A 154 2.51 -15.64 2.33
C GLY A 154 3.86 -15.27 1.70
N GLY A 155 4.81 -16.20 1.62
CA GLY A 155 6.12 -15.97 0.99
C GLY A 155 6.04 -15.70 -0.51
N ASP A 156 4.98 -16.16 -1.18
CA ASP A 156 4.74 -15.94 -2.61
C ASP A 156 4.40 -14.48 -2.96
N VAL A 157 4.09 -13.64 -1.97
CA VAL A 157 3.96 -12.17 -2.12
C VAL A 157 5.25 -11.53 -2.63
N ILE A 158 6.40 -12.21 -2.49
CA ILE A 158 7.66 -11.76 -3.08
C ILE A 158 7.56 -11.53 -4.60
N ASP A 159 6.74 -12.31 -5.32
CA ASP A 159 6.52 -12.16 -6.77
C ASP A 159 5.93 -10.78 -7.10
N TYR A 160 5.11 -10.23 -6.19
CA TYR A 160 4.56 -8.88 -6.30
C TYR A 160 5.59 -7.82 -5.89
N ILE A 161 6.29 -8.02 -4.77
CA ILE A 161 7.34 -7.10 -4.29
C ILE A 161 8.44 -6.93 -5.35
N ASP A 162 8.81 -8.01 -6.04
CA ASP A 162 9.85 -7.98 -7.08
C ASP A 162 9.41 -7.32 -8.38
N PHE A 163 8.10 -7.23 -8.59
CA PHE A 163 7.51 -6.50 -9.70
C PHE A 163 7.38 -5.00 -9.44
N MET A 164 7.54 -4.54 -8.20
CA MET A 164 7.53 -3.13 -7.84
C MET A 164 8.77 -2.39 -8.38
N PRO A 165 8.65 -1.12 -8.77
CA PRO A 165 9.80 -0.35 -9.22
C PRO A 165 10.85 -0.23 -8.11
N ARG A 166 12.12 -0.15 -8.48
CA ARG A 166 13.22 0.15 -7.54
C ARG A 166 13.50 1.65 -7.42
N ASN A 167 12.92 2.45 -8.30
CA ASN A 167 12.93 3.90 -8.24
C ASN A 167 11.63 4.44 -8.89
N GLU A 168 10.96 5.39 -8.24
CA GLU A 168 9.71 5.98 -8.72
C GLU A 168 9.57 7.42 -8.19
N GLY A 169 9.04 8.35 -9.00
CA GLY A 169 8.73 9.72 -8.57
C GLY A 169 9.88 10.44 -7.84
N ASN A 170 9.59 11.00 -6.67
CA ASN A 170 10.54 11.77 -5.83
C ASN A 170 11.01 10.95 -4.63
N PHE A 171 11.40 9.69 -4.88
CA PHE A 171 11.88 8.78 -3.86
C PHE A 171 13.04 9.34 -3.05
N GLU A 172 13.97 10.06 -3.67
CA GLU A 172 15.12 10.63 -2.96
C GLU A 172 14.70 11.55 -1.80
N GLN A 173 13.71 12.43 -2.02
CA GLN A 173 13.20 13.28 -0.96
C GLN A 173 12.46 12.48 0.12
N LEU A 174 11.60 11.53 -0.28
CA LEU A 174 10.86 10.70 0.67
C LEU A 174 11.81 9.85 1.54
N VAL A 175 12.87 9.32 0.96
CA VAL A 175 13.94 8.57 1.64
C VAL A 175 14.60 9.40 2.73
N ALA A 176 14.99 10.63 2.41
CA ALA A 176 15.61 11.53 3.38
C ALA A 176 14.69 11.79 4.58
N HIS A 177 13.39 11.97 4.32
CA HIS A 177 12.41 12.19 5.38
C HIS A 177 12.13 10.96 6.23
N LEU A 178 12.02 9.77 5.63
CA LEU A 178 11.69 8.53 6.36
C LEU A 178 12.88 7.98 7.14
N SER A 179 14.11 8.10 6.62
CA SER A 179 15.30 7.55 7.26
C SER A 179 15.47 8.09 8.68
N GLY A 180 15.34 9.40 8.89
CA GLY A 180 15.56 10.00 10.22
C GLY A 180 14.60 9.48 11.32
N TRP A 181 13.40 9.03 10.94
CA TRP A 181 12.42 8.50 11.89
C TRP A 181 12.75 7.08 12.38
N LEU A 182 13.63 6.35 11.70
CA LEU A 182 13.99 4.98 12.06
C LEU A 182 15.00 4.89 13.23
N ASP A 183 15.61 6.02 13.61
CA ASP A 183 16.66 6.05 14.65
C ASP A 183 16.12 6.34 16.05
N GLY A 184 14.98 7.02 16.16
CA GLY A 184 14.42 7.43 17.44
C GLY A 184 13.68 6.30 18.17
N PRO A 185 12.57 5.78 17.62
CA PRO A 185 11.71 4.84 18.32
C PRO A 185 12.42 3.52 18.64
N GLU A 186 12.23 3.01 19.86
CA GLU A 186 12.85 1.77 20.32
C GLU A 186 12.41 0.56 19.47
N VAL A 187 11.13 0.48 19.11
CA VAL A 187 10.59 -0.54 18.20
C VAL A 187 11.34 -0.56 16.88
N CYS A 188 11.76 0.60 16.37
CA CYS A 188 12.51 0.67 15.11
C CYS A 188 13.93 0.13 15.25
N ARG A 189 14.64 0.54 16.31
CA ARG A 189 16.02 0.10 16.55
C ARG A 189 16.10 -1.39 16.84
N THR A 190 15.22 -1.89 17.69
CA THR A 190 15.21 -3.31 18.10
C THR A 190 14.79 -4.25 16.96
N SER A 191 13.82 -3.85 16.14
CA SER A 191 13.42 -4.65 14.96
C SER A 191 14.49 -4.68 13.87
N GLN A 192 15.18 -3.54 13.64
CA GLN A 192 16.35 -3.48 12.74
C GLN A 192 17.45 -4.43 13.20
N ALA A 193 17.78 -4.42 14.49
CA ALA A 193 18.78 -5.31 15.08
C ALA A 193 18.38 -6.78 14.98
N ALA A 194 17.10 -7.10 15.19
CA ALA A 194 16.60 -8.46 15.11
C ALA A 194 16.73 -9.04 13.70
N LEU A 195 16.32 -8.27 12.67
CA LEU A 195 16.51 -8.65 11.27
C LEU A 195 17.99 -8.80 10.92
N SER A 196 18.83 -7.84 11.30
CA SER A 196 20.26 -7.89 10.99
C SER A 196 20.93 -9.12 11.61
N ASN A 197 20.65 -9.39 12.89
CA ASN A 197 21.23 -10.54 13.60
C ASN A 197 20.76 -11.87 13.03
N HIS A 198 19.46 -12.01 12.75
CA HIS A 198 18.89 -13.26 12.23
C HIS A 198 19.48 -13.65 10.87
N PHE A 199 19.71 -12.67 9.99
CA PHE A 199 20.25 -12.90 8.65
C PHE A 199 21.78 -12.77 8.56
N GLN A 200 22.46 -12.53 9.69
CA GLN A 200 23.92 -12.32 9.75
C GLN A 200 24.40 -11.16 8.86
N LEU A 201 23.61 -10.08 8.83
CA LEU A 201 23.88 -8.86 8.09
C LEU A 201 24.14 -7.70 9.06
N THR A 202 24.72 -6.62 8.56
CA THR A 202 24.81 -5.38 9.33
C THR A 202 23.49 -4.60 9.27
N GLN A 203 23.22 -3.76 10.27
CA GLN A 203 22.06 -2.86 10.22
C GLN A 203 22.13 -1.89 9.03
N ALA A 204 23.35 -1.51 8.60
CA ALA A 204 23.57 -0.65 7.45
C ALA A 204 23.10 -1.29 6.13
N GLU A 205 23.11 -2.62 6.04
CA GLU A 205 22.60 -3.36 4.88
C GLU A 205 21.08 -3.52 4.93
N VAL A 206 20.51 -3.80 6.11
CA VAL A 206 19.06 -4.00 6.27
C VAL A 206 18.28 -2.69 6.14
N ARG A 207 18.82 -1.58 6.66
CA ARG A 207 18.11 -0.31 6.74
C ARG A 207 17.62 0.22 5.39
N PRO A 208 18.43 0.25 4.31
CA PRO A 208 17.94 0.67 3.00
C PRO A 208 16.74 -0.16 2.50
N ALA A 209 16.67 -1.45 2.85
CA ALA A 209 15.53 -2.29 2.48
C ALA A 209 14.24 -1.88 3.23
N ILE A 210 14.36 -1.49 4.50
CA ILE A 210 13.25 -0.95 5.30
C ILE A 210 12.77 0.37 4.72
N VAL A 211 13.70 1.27 4.39
CA VAL A 211 13.37 2.57 3.79
C VAL A 211 12.69 2.37 2.43
N TYR A 212 13.22 1.48 1.58
CA TYR A 212 12.59 1.10 0.31
C TYR A 212 11.15 0.60 0.50
N ALA A 213 10.94 -0.34 1.43
CA ALA A 213 9.63 -0.90 1.71
C ALA A 213 8.65 0.19 2.20
N LEU A 214 9.10 1.09 3.08
CA LEU A 214 8.28 2.24 3.48
C LEU A 214 7.96 3.14 2.30
N CYS A 215 8.94 3.50 1.45
CA CYS A 215 8.68 4.29 0.24
C CYS A 215 7.63 3.64 -0.66
N MET A 216 7.71 2.32 -0.90
CA MET A 216 6.68 1.57 -1.63
C MET A 216 5.32 1.67 -0.96
N ILE A 217 5.24 1.48 0.35
CA ILE A 217 3.98 1.57 1.09
C ILE A 217 3.38 2.98 0.95
N TYR A 218 4.18 4.03 1.11
CA TYR A 218 3.68 5.40 0.99
C TYR A 218 3.22 5.75 -0.42
N SER A 219 3.95 5.32 -1.45
CA SER A 219 3.61 5.67 -2.83
C SER A 219 2.49 4.82 -3.43
N ARG A 220 2.20 3.65 -2.86
CA ARG A 220 1.29 2.65 -3.46
C ARG A 220 0.16 2.18 -2.56
N MET A 221 0.07 2.65 -1.32
CA MET A 221 -1.01 2.22 -0.44
C MET A 221 -2.38 2.61 -1.01
N VAL A 222 -3.32 1.68 -0.88
CA VAL A 222 -4.74 1.93 -1.00
C VAL A 222 -5.29 2.05 0.42
N PRO A 223 -5.88 3.19 0.80
CA PRO A 223 -6.53 3.34 2.10
C PRO A 223 -7.81 2.48 2.13
N VAL A 224 -7.90 1.56 3.10
CA VAL A 224 -9.07 0.70 3.31
C VAL A 224 -9.73 1.04 4.64
N ASP A 225 -10.94 1.58 4.57
CA ASP A 225 -11.79 1.94 5.71
C ASP A 225 -13.02 1.02 5.86
N HIS A 226 -13.29 0.16 4.87
CA HIS A 226 -14.44 -0.73 4.92
C HIS A 226 -14.27 -1.83 5.98
N ARG A 227 -15.14 -1.83 6.99
CA ARG A 227 -15.05 -2.69 8.18
C ARG A 227 -15.00 -4.17 7.85
N ALA A 228 -15.80 -4.64 6.89
CA ALA A 228 -15.78 -6.06 6.52
C ALA A 228 -14.41 -6.49 5.96
N CYS A 229 -13.72 -5.61 5.23
CA CYS A 229 -12.38 -5.89 4.73
C CYS A 229 -11.38 -5.96 5.88
N LEU A 230 -11.47 -5.03 6.85
CA LEU A 230 -10.60 -5.01 8.02
C LEU A 230 -10.85 -6.23 8.93
N GLN A 231 -12.10 -6.53 9.28
CA GLN A 231 -12.44 -7.72 10.06
C GLN A 231 -11.92 -9.00 9.39
N TYR A 232 -12.17 -9.17 8.08
CA TYR A 232 -11.65 -10.32 7.35
C TYR A 232 -10.11 -10.34 7.32
N ALA A 233 -9.46 -9.20 7.11
CA ALA A 233 -8.00 -9.09 7.08
C ALA A 233 -7.35 -9.48 8.43
N PHE A 234 -8.03 -9.24 9.55
CA PHE A 234 -7.48 -9.46 10.90
C PHE A 234 -8.12 -10.64 11.66
N GLN A 235 -9.09 -11.37 11.08
CA GLN A 235 -9.91 -12.41 11.73
C GLN A 235 -9.14 -13.54 12.44
N SER A 236 -7.87 -13.77 12.09
CA SER A 236 -7.01 -14.80 12.69
C SER A 236 -5.74 -14.20 13.29
N THR A 237 -5.87 -13.00 13.85
CA THR A 237 -4.78 -12.26 14.49
C THR A 237 -5.24 -11.77 15.87
N PRO A 238 -4.31 -11.30 16.73
CA PRO A 238 -4.68 -10.68 18.01
C PRO A 238 -5.63 -9.48 17.88
N LEU A 239 -5.75 -8.89 16.68
CA LEU A 239 -6.59 -7.72 16.39
C LEU A 239 -7.95 -8.08 15.78
N ALA A 240 -8.35 -9.36 15.78
CA ALA A 240 -9.60 -9.82 15.15
C ALA A 240 -10.84 -9.05 15.62
N HIS A 241 -10.86 -8.64 16.89
CA HIS A 241 -11.99 -7.97 17.54
C HIS A 241 -11.86 -6.44 17.59
N ALA A 242 -10.85 -5.84 16.96
CA ALA A 242 -10.58 -4.40 17.07
C ALA A 242 -11.70 -3.50 16.50
N TRP A 243 -12.60 -4.07 15.69
CA TRP A 243 -13.72 -3.36 15.06
C TRP A 243 -15.10 -3.96 15.38
N ASP A 244 -15.20 -4.82 16.39
CA ASP A 244 -16.47 -5.48 16.73
C ASP A 244 -17.43 -4.58 17.52
N ASP A 245 -16.89 -3.65 18.32
CA ASP A 245 -17.68 -2.70 19.08
C ASP A 245 -17.68 -1.32 18.40
N VAL A 246 -18.78 -1.03 17.72
CA VAL A 246 -19.02 0.26 17.04
C VAL A 246 -19.01 1.43 18.02
N ALA A 247 -19.49 1.25 19.25
CA ALA A 247 -19.57 2.29 20.27
C ALA A 247 -18.22 2.53 20.96
N ALA A 248 -17.44 1.48 21.25
CA ALA A 248 -16.08 1.63 21.78
C ALA A 248 -15.11 2.20 20.74
N THR A 249 -15.27 1.82 19.47
CA THR A 249 -14.51 2.42 18.35
C THR A 249 -14.81 3.91 18.24
N ALA A 250 -16.07 4.32 18.41
CA ALA A 250 -16.46 5.74 18.42
C ALA A 250 -15.98 6.51 19.66
N ALA A 251 -15.84 5.85 20.82
CA ALA A 251 -15.35 6.47 22.06
C ALA A 251 -13.82 6.65 22.08
N LEU A 252 -13.05 5.68 21.57
CA LEU A 252 -11.60 5.81 21.37
C LEU A 252 -11.26 6.83 20.26
N ALA A 253 -12.11 6.91 19.23
CA ALA A 253 -12.09 7.94 18.19
C ALA A 253 -12.40 9.37 18.71
N ALA A 254 -13.03 9.51 19.88
CA ALA A 254 -13.33 10.79 20.50
C ALA A 254 -12.18 11.34 21.37
N LEU A 255 -11.07 10.59 21.50
CA LEU A 255 -9.85 11.14 22.10
C LEU A 255 -9.29 12.23 21.18
N PRO A 256 -8.82 13.37 21.74
CA PRO A 256 -8.27 14.44 20.94
C PRO A 256 -7.10 13.90 20.14
N SER A 257 -7.26 13.88 18.81
CA SER A 257 -6.18 13.63 17.87
C SER A 257 -5.04 14.59 18.19
N GLY A 258 -3.93 14.06 18.73
CA GLY A 258 -2.74 14.83 19.05
C GLY A 258 -2.29 15.62 17.82
N THR A 259 -2.57 16.93 17.84
CA THR A 259 -2.31 17.89 16.76
C THR A 259 -2.95 17.54 15.40
N ALA A 260 -4.26 17.79 15.31
CA ALA A 260 -4.91 18.10 14.05
C ALA A 260 -4.28 19.36 13.42
N SER A 261 -3.49 19.18 12.35
CA SER A 261 -3.49 20.16 11.28
C SER A 261 -4.77 19.93 10.49
N ALA A 262 -5.72 20.83 10.68
CA ALA A 262 -6.97 20.88 9.95
C ALA A 262 -6.68 21.08 8.45
N ALA A 263 -6.86 20.03 7.65
CA ALA A 263 -7.18 20.06 6.22
C ALA A 263 -7.35 18.62 5.72
N GLY A 264 -8.59 18.14 5.62
CA GLY A 264 -8.85 16.81 5.08
C GLY A 264 -10.16 16.19 5.55
N ALA A 265 -11.25 16.94 5.53
CA ALA A 265 -12.60 16.40 5.69
C ALA A 265 -13.59 17.21 4.85
N GLU A 266 -13.33 17.30 3.55
CA GLU A 266 -14.38 17.58 2.56
C GLU A 266 -14.27 16.52 1.47
N ALA A 267 -14.85 15.36 1.77
CA ALA A 267 -15.25 14.42 0.74
C ALA A 267 -16.43 15.05 -0.01
N GLY A 268 -16.21 15.32 -1.29
CA GLY A 268 -17.25 15.72 -2.22
C GLY A 268 -18.31 14.62 -2.34
N ALA A 269 -19.45 14.85 -1.71
CA ALA A 269 -20.71 14.22 -2.09
C ALA A 269 -21.40 15.16 -3.08
N VAL A 270 -21.45 14.80 -4.36
CA VAL A 270 -22.24 15.53 -5.35
C VAL A 270 -23.64 14.95 -5.41
N GLY A 271 -24.63 15.77 -5.03
CA GLY A 271 -25.94 15.81 -5.67
C GLY A 271 -27.01 14.81 -5.22
N GLY A 272 -27.72 15.15 -4.15
CA GLY A 272 -29.05 14.60 -3.84
C GLY A 272 -29.83 15.56 -2.95
N HIS A 273 -30.75 16.33 -3.54
CA HIS A 273 -31.72 17.14 -2.80
C HIS A 273 -32.71 16.23 -2.05
N GLY A 274 -32.87 16.46 -0.75
CA GLY A 274 -33.90 15.87 0.10
C GLY A 274 -33.40 15.66 1.52
N GLY A 275 -33.79 16.56 2.44
CA GLY A 275 -33.39 16.49 3.84
C GLY A 275 -33.82 15.19 4.52
N GLY A 276 -32.88 14.57 5.23
CA GLY A 276 -33.08 13.39 6.07
C GLY A 276 -31.77 13.04 6.77
N GLU A 277 -31.85 12.89 8.09
CA GLU A 277 -30.83 12.49 9.08
C GLU A 277 -29.48 11.98 8.54
N ARG A 278 -28.38 12.63 8.99
CA ARG A 278 -26.98 12.18 8.83
C ARG A 278 -26.79 10.85 9.58
N GLY A 279 -27.19 9.74 8.97
CA GLY A 279 -26.83 8.41 9.43
C GLY A 279 -25.32 8.22 9.29
N VAL A 280 -24.60 7.97 10.38
CA VAL A 280 -23.21 7.52 10.35
C VAL A 280 -23.18 6.22 9.56
N ASN A 281 -22.44 6.15 8.45
CA ASN A 281 -22.32 4.91 7.69
C ASN A 281 -21.56 3.89 8.55
N MET A 282 -22.31 2.96 9.13
CA MET A 282 -21.79 1.94 10.04
C MET A 282 -20.84 0.98 9.32
N SER A 283 -20.69 0.98 7.99
CA SER A 283 -19.75 0.07 7.31
C SER A 283 -18.30 0.58 7.29
N LEU A 284 -18.06 1.86 7.59
CA LEU A 284 -16.73 2.47 7.49
C LEU A 284 -16.10 2.71 8.88
N VAL A 285 -14.77 2.74 8.92
CA VAL A 285 -13.98 3.19 10.08
C VAL A 285 -13.42 4.59 9.84
N GLN A 286 -13.09 5.33 10.90
CA GLN A 286 -12.64 6.72 10.76
C GLN A 286 -11.25 6.86 10.13
N GLU A 287 -10.30 6.03 10.56
CA GLU A 287 -8.94 6.03 10.01
C GLU A 287 -8.71 4.80 9.12
N PRO A 288 -8.51 4.99 7.80
CA PRO A 288 -8.26 3.87 6.89
C PRO A 288 -6.90 3.22 7.17
N ILE A 289 -6.83 1.90 6.97
CA ILE A 289 -5.60 1.12 7.07
C ILE A 289 -4.97 0.97 5.69
N SER A 290 -3.65 1.15 5.61
CA SER A 290 -2.88 1.01 4.39
C SER A 290 -2.82 -0.44 3.93
N PHE A 291 -3.35 -0.72 2.74
CA PHE A 291 -3.18 -2.01 2.05
C PHE A 291 -2.33 -1.77 0.80
N LEU A 292 -1.46 -2.72 0.46
CA LEU A 292 -0.86 -2.80 -0.86
C LEU A 292 -1.72 -3.75 -1.70
N CYS A 293 -2.24 -3.21 -2.81
CA CYS A 293 -3.31 -3.80 -3.59
C CYS A 293 -2.81 -4.10 -5.01
N PRO A 294 -2.22 -5.29 -5.27
CA PRO A 294 -1.66 -5.64 -6.57
C PRO A 294 -2.59 -5.29 -7.73
N VAL A 295 -2.02 -4.70 -8.79
CA VAL A 295 -2.73 -4.19 -9.97
C VAL A 295 -3.46 -2.86 -9.70
N ILE A 296 -4.27 -2.76 -8.64
CA ILE A 296 -4.97 -1.50 -8.31
C ILE A 296 -3.97 -0.38 -8.01
N ASP A 297 -2.89 -0.70 -7.31
CA ASP A 297 -1.79 0.20 -6.96
C ASP A 297 -0.94 0.67 -8.17
N MET A 298 -1.21 0.15 -9.37
CA MET A 298 -0.59 0.59 -10.63
C MET A 298 -1.39 1.70 -11.32
N CYS A 299 -2.55 2.08 -10.78
CA CYS A 299 -3.37 3.15 -11.30
C CYS A 299 -2.78 4.50 -10.88
N ASN A 300 -2.51 5.38 -11.86
CA ASN A 300 -1.87 6.66 -11.59
C ASN A 300 -2.83 7.71 -11.07
N HIS A 301 -2.26 8.80 -10.54
CA HIS A 301 -3.02 9.96 -10.12
C HIS A 301 -3.48 10.84 -11.29
N SER A 302 -4.70 11.36 -11.21
CA SER A 302 -5.15 12.52 -11.97
C SER A 302 -6.25 13.26 -11.20
N THR A 303 -6.37 14.58 -11.43
CA THR A 303 -7.54 15.37 -10.99
C THR A 303 -8.79 15.08 -11.82
N ASN A 304 -8.62 14.51 -13.02
CA ASN A 304 -9.70 14.08 -13.89
C ASN A 304 -9.86 12.56 -13.81
N GLU A 305 -10.14 12.05 -12.61
CA GLU A 305 -10.28 10.62 -12.38
C GLU A 305 -11.37 10.00 -13.26
N ASN A 306 -11.11 8.78 -13.72
CA ASN A 306 -12.07 7.98 -14.48
C ASN A 306 -12.35 6.63 -13.80
N VAL A 307 -11.62 6.31 -12.73
CA VAL A 307 -11.81 5.13 -11.90
C VAL A 307 -11.68 5.48 -10.41
N ALA A 308 -12.32 4.68 -9.56
CA ALA A 308 -12.19 4.78 -8.11
C ALA A 308 -12.06 3.40 -7.47
N VAL A 309 -11.45 3.35 -6.28
CA VAL A 309 -11.46 2.15 -5.44
C VAL A 309 -12.80 2.06 -4.71
N MET A 310 -13.44 0.90 -4.76
CA MET A 310 -14.71 0.64 -4.09
C MET A 310 -14.73 -0.74 -3.47
N VAL A 311 -15.39 -0.88 -2.33
CA VAL A 311 -15.73 -2.17 -1.72
C VAL A 311 -17.23 -2.39 -1.87
N PRO A 312 -17.69 -3.43 -2.59
CA PRO A 312 -19.13 -3.69 -2.73
C PRO A 312 -19.78 -4.10 -1.40
N ASP A 313 -20.96 -3.54 -1.09
CA ASP A 313 -21.71 -3.85 0.14
C ASP A 313 -22.35 -5.25 0.15
N ARG A 314 -22.48 -5.93 -1.02
CA ARG A 314 -23.21 -7.21 -1.15
C ARG A 314 -22.32 -8.43 -1.40
N GLU A 315 -22.59 -9.40 -0.54
CA GLU A 315 -22.15 -10.80 -0.38
C GLU A 315 -20.65 -11.12 -0.46
N PRO A 316 -20.08 -11.76 0.59
CA PRO A 316 -18.77 -12.35 0.48
C PRO A 316 -18.80 -13.35 -0.65
N THR A 317 -17.89 -13.17 -1.62
CA THR A 317 -17.57 -14.26 -2.54
C THR A 317 -17.10 -15.47 -1.71
N LEU A 318 -17.02 -16.67 -2.30
CA LEU A 318 -16.37 -17.81 -1.64
C LEU A 318 -14.96 -17.44 -1.09
N SER A 319 -14.33 -16.41 -1.64
CA SER A 319 -13.02 -15.88 -1.27
C SER A 319 -13.04 -14.70 -0.28
N GLY A 320 -14.20 -14.33 0.27
CA GLY A 320 -14.37 -13.21 1.19
C GLY A 320 -14.65 -11.86 0.51
N PRO A 321 -14.46 -10.74 1.25
CA PRO A 321 -14.60 -9.38 0.71
C PRO A 321 -13.62 -9.09 -0.43
N VAL A 322 -14.04 -8.25 -1.36
CA VAL A 322 -13.25 -7.84 -2.53
C VAL A 322 -13.09 -6.33 -2.58
N ILE A 323 -11.90 -5.89 -2.98
CA ILE A 323 -11.59 -4.49 -3.30
C ILE A 323 -11.63 -4.37 -4.82
N CYS A 324 -12.41 -3.42 -5.33
CA CYS A 324 -12.62 -3.23 -6.76
C CYS A 324 -12.02 -1.91 -7.24
N LEU A 325 -11.46 -1.90 -8.44
CA LEU A 325 -11.25 -0.68 -9.23
C LEU A 325 -12.44 -0.55 -10.19
N ARG A 326 -13.26 0.48 -10.02
CA ARG A 326 -14.52 0.66 -10.77
C ARG A 326 -14.47 1.91 -11.63
N SER A 327 -14.99 1.84 -12.86
CA SER A 327 -15.11 3.01 -13.74
C SER A 327 -16.18 4.00 -13.25
N LEU A 328 -15.84 5.29 -13.27
CA LEU A 328 -16.74 6.40 -12.89
C LEU A 328 -17.51 6.96 -14.09
N ARG A 329 -16.98 6.75 -15.30
CA ARG A 329 -17.55 7.15 -16.59
C ARG A 329 -17.17 6.12 -17.66
N PRO A 330 -17.73 6.19 -18.89
CA PRO A 330 -17.20 5.42 -20.00
C PRO A 330 -15.71 5.76 -20.26
N ILE A 331 -14.92 4.74 -20.57
CA ILE A 331 -13.47 4.85 -20.83
C ILE A 331 -13.17 4.21 -22.17
N ALA A 332 -12.45 4.93 -23.04
CA ALA A 332 -12.12 4.43 -24.36
C ALA A 332 -10.96 3.43 -24.33
N LYS A 333 -10.92 2.51 -25.29
CA LYS A 333 -9.76 1.64 -25.52
C LYS A 333 -8.48 2.47 -25.69
N GLY A 334 -7.44 2.09 -24.96
CA GLY A 334 -6.13 2.76 -24.98
C GLY A 334 -6.02 3.96 -24.05
N GLU A 335 -7.13 4.40 -23.44
CA GLU A 335 -7.13 5.43 -22.40
C GLU A 335 -6.46 4.91 -21.11
N GLU A 336 -5.78 5.78 -20.39
CA GLU A 336 -5.20 5.47 -19.09
C GLU A 336 -6.29 5.46 -18.01
N LEU A 337 -6.22 4.48 -17.11
CA LEU A 337 -7.03 4.47 -15.89
C LEU A 337 -6.32 5.29 -14.81
N VAL A 338 -7.01 6.30 -14.30
CA VAL A 338 -6.49 7.26 -13.33
C VAL A 338 -7.48 7.52 -12.20
N MET A 339 -6.96 7.66 -10.97
CA MET A 339 -7.75 7.91 -9.75
C MET A 339 -7.23 9.12 -8.97
N THR A 340 -8.04 9.69 -8.09
CA THR A 340 -7.55 10.68 -7.12
C THR A 340 -6.96 9.96 -5.92
N TYR A 341 -5.73 10.31 -5.51
CA TYR A 341 -5.10 9.69 -4.33
C TYR A 341 -5.63 10.23 -2.99
N GLY A 342 -6.55 11.19 -3.01
CA GLY A 342 -7.17 11.78 -1.82
C GLY A 342 -6.20 12.49 -0.87
N ALA A 343 -4.94 12.70 -1.28
CA ALA A 343 -3.90 13.27 -0.45
C ALA A 343 -3.86 14.79 -0.56
N ALA A 344 -3.57 15.47 0.56
CA ALA A 344 -3.35 16.91 0.56
C ALA A 344 -2.17 17.28 -0.37
N PRO A 345 -2.16 18.50 -0.97
CA PRO A 345 -1.14 18.89 -1.95
C PRO A 345 0.31 18.74 -1.48
N HIS A 346 0.57 18.98 -0.18
CA HIS A 346 1.90 18.79 0.40
C HIS A 346 2.32 17.31 0.44
N ALA A 347 1.38 16.40 0.67
CA ALA A 347 1.61 14.96 0.65
C ALA A 347 1.78 14.45 -0.80
N LEU A 348 1.00 14.99 -1.75
CA LEU A 348 1.20 14.76 -3.20
C LEU A 348 2.63 15.12 -3.64
N LYS A 349 3.12 16.27 -3.19
CA LYS A 349 4.49 16.73 -3.46
C LYS A 349 5.55 15.85 -2.79
N LEU A 350 5.38 15.56 -1.50
CA LEU A 350 6.38 14.84 -0.70
C LEU A 350 6.50 13.37 -1.09
N ILE A 351 5.38 12.68 -1.27
CA ILE A 351 5.35 11.23 -1.49
C ILE A 351 5.52 10.89 -2.97
N TRP A 352 4.84 11.63 -3.86
CA TRP A 352 4.80 11.31 -5.29
C TRP A 352 5.55 12.30 -6.17
N GLY A 353 6.18 13.33 -5.60
CA GLY A 353 6.97 14.29 -6.38
C GLY A 353 6.14 15.21 -7.27
N MET A 354 4.82 15.25 -7.08
CA MET A 354 3.92 16.03 -7.91
C MET A 354 4.07 17.52 -7.55
N GLN A 355 4.96 18.21 -8.27
CA GLN A 355 5.02 19.66 -8.34
C GLN A 355 4.15 20.08 -9.54
N ASP A 356 3.23 21.02 -9.35
CA ASP A 356 2.46 21.70 -10.41
C ASP A 356 1.11 21.10 -10.90
N ILE A 357 0.43 20.22 -10.15
CA ILE A 357 -0.97 19.82 -10.51
C ILE A 357 -2.02 20.89 -10.10
N LEU A 358 -1.60 21.99 -9.47
CA LEU A 358 -2.48 23.06 -8.97
C LEU A 358 -2.35 24.40 -9.72
N GLN A 359 -1.84 24.40 -10.96
CA GLN A 359 -1.92 25.60 -11.81
C GLN A 359 -3.02 25.47 -12.85
#